data_AF-A0A349R358-F1
#
_entry.id   AF-A0A349R358-F1
#
_cell.length_a   1.000
_cell.length_b   1.000
_cell.length_c   1.000
_cell.angle_alpha   90.00
_cell.angle_beta   90.00
_cell.angle_gamma   90.00
#
_symmetry.space_group_name_H-M   'P 1'
#
loop_
_entity.id
_entity.type
_entity.pdbx_description
1 polymer ?
#
loop_
_entity_poly.entity_id
_entity_poly.type
_entity_poly.pdbx_seq_one_letter_code
_entity_poly.pdbx_strand_id
1 'polypeptide(L)'
;PQNNAKWYPETQFIYLKKGPFFFAAKGGFNNESHNHNDVGSFILYQDQQPLFIDAGVGTYTKKTFSDDRYSIWTMQSAYHNVPMINGADQSFGKEYKAEHVAFLPAQNRFQLDIGKAYPKSANVEHWNRSYTLVQNGLDIQDEFKIT
;
A
#
# COMPACT_ATOMS: atom_id res chain seq x y z
N PRO A 1 -11.75 -19.42 -5.22
CA PRO A 1 -10.65 -19.92 -4.36
C PRO A 1 -11.14 -20.17 -2.92
N GLN A 2 -10.84 -21.34 -2.35
CA GLN A 2 -11.23 -21.71 -0.98
C GLN A 2 -10.30 -21.13 0.10
N ASN A 3 -9.14 -20.58 -0.28
CA ASN A 3 -8.18 -20.07 0.69
C ASN A 3 -8.62 -18.72 1.26
N ASN A 4 -8.63 -18.62 2.59
CA ASN A 4 -8.91 -17.38 3.33
C ASN A 4 -7.75 -16.38 3.31
N ALA A 5 -6.55 -16.82 2.89
CA ALA A 5 -5.39 -15.96 2.74
C ALA A 5 -4.53 -16.39 1.56
N LYS A 6 -3.89 -15.43 0.90
CA LYS A 6 -2.83 -15.66 -0.07
C LYS A 6 -1.76 -14.57 0.09
N TRP A 7 -0.55 -14.99 0.42
CA TRP A 7 0.62 -14.14 0.59
C TRP A 7 1.64 -14.42 -0.51
N TYR A 8 2.17 -13.36 -1.12
CA TYR A 8 3.24 -13.41 -2.12
C TYR A 8 4.44 -12.66 -1.57
N PRO A 9 5.39 -13.33 -0.89
CA PRO A 9 6.49 -12.65 -0.20
C PRO A 9 7.43 -11.88 -1.13
N GLU A 10 7.59 -12.33 -2.38
CA GLU A 10 8.50 -11.73 -3.35
C GLU A 10 8.02 -10.37 -3.84
N THR A 11 6.71 -10.23 -4.07
CA THR A 11 6.07 -8.99 -4.53
C THR A 11 5.34 -8.23 -3.42
N GLN A 12 5.26 -8.85 -2.24
CA GLN A 12 4.62 -8.34 -1.03
C GLN A 12 3.14 -7.99 -1.20
N PHE A 13 2.41 -8.77 -1.99
CA PHE A 13 0.95 -8.71 -2.05
C PHE A 13 0.31 -9.69 -1.07
N ILE A 14 -0.66 -9.20 -0.31
CA ILE A 14 -1.51 -10.01 0.56
C ILE A 14 -2.97 -9.89 0.12
N TYR A 15 -3.67 -11.02 0.17
CA TYR A 15 -5.12 -11.09 -0.02
C TYR A 15 -5.71 -11.87 1.15
N LEU A 16 -6.73 -11.32 1.82
CA LEU A 16 -7.42 -11.95 2.95
C LEU A 16 -8.93 -11.97 2.71
N LYS A 17 -9.58 -13.02 3.21
CA LYS A 17 -11.04 -13.15 3.26
C LYS A 17 -11.46 -13.57 4.66
N LYS A 18 -12.47 -12.89 5.21
CA LYS A 18 -13.04 -13.23 6.52
C LYS A 18 -14.47 -12.72 6.60
N GLY A 19 -15.43 -13.63 6.81
CA GLY A 19 -16.85 -13.29 6.78
C GLY A 19 -17.22 -12.62 5.44
N PRO A 20 -17.89 -11.46 5.46
CA PRO A 20 -18.26 -10.75 4.24
C PRO A 20 -17.09 -9.95 3.62
N PHE A 21 -15.95 -9.84 4.31
CA PHE A 21 -14.88 -8.95 3.92
C PHE A 21 -13.83 -9.62 3.04
N PHE A 22 -13.41 -8.89 2.00
CA PHE A 22 -12.21 -9.14 1.22
C PHE A 22 -11.26 -7.95 1.35
N PHE A 23 -10.01 -8.22 1.70
CA PHE A 23 -8.95 -7.24 1.88
C PHE A 23 -7.78 -7.58 0.98
N ALA A 24 -7.16 -6.56 0.39
CA ALA A 24 -5.85 -6.70 -0.24
C ALA A 24 -4.96 -5.51 0.10
N ALA A 25 -3.66 -5.76 0.24
CA ALA A 25 -2.67 -4.71 0.43
C ALA A 25 -1.36 -5.05 -0.27
N LYS A 26 -0.57 -4.01 -0.47
CA LYS A 26 0.68 -4.01 -1.22
C LYS A 26 1.82 -3.49 -0.35
N GLY A 27 2.95 -4.20 -0.34
CA GLY A 27 4.26 -3.66 0.03
C GLY A 27 5.11 -3.38 -1.21
N GLY A 28 6.34 -3.89 -1.21
CA GLY A 28 7.25 -3.87 -2.35
C GLY A 28 8.09 -2.60 -2.38
N PHE A 29 8.34 -2.09 -3.59
CA PHE A 29 9.11 -0.87 -3.81
C PHE A 29 8.55 -0.05 -4.98
N ASN A 30 8.86 1.23 -5.00
CA ASN A 30 8.38 2.17 -6.01
C ASN A 30 9.22 2.12 -7.29
N ASN A 31 9.29 0.98 -7.96
CA ASN A 31 9.81 0.83 -9.34
C ASN A 31 9.45 -0.58 -9.87
N GLU A 32 8.32 -1.10 -9.43
CA GLU A 32 7.80 -2.39 -9.87
C GLU A 32 7.26 -2.33 -11.31
N SER A 33 6.98 -3.48 -11.91
CA SER A 33 6.26 -3.48 -13.19
C SER A 33 4.90 -2.78 -13.04
N HIS A 34 4.58 -1.86 -13.94
CA HIS A 34 3.39 -1.00 -13.84
C HIS A 34 3.30 -0.19 -12.52
N ASN A 35 4.45 0.25 -11.99
CA ASN A 35 4.54 0.98 -10.72
C ASN A 35 3.64 2.21 -10.59
N HIS A 36 3.07 2.34 -9.39
CA HIS A 36 2.54 3.56 -8.78
C HIS A 36 3.35 3.80 -7.48
N ASN A 37 3.31 5.02 -6.92
CA ASN A 37 3.97 5.30 -5.65
C ASN A 37 3.00 5.04 -4.47
N ASP A 38 2.75 3.78 -4.19
CA ASP A 38 1.62 3.30 -3.36
C ASP A 38 2.02 2.17 -2.39
N VAL A 39 3.29 2.12 -1.97
CA VAL A 39 3.76 1.14 -0.99
C VAL A 39 2.96 1.30 0.31
N GLY A 40 2.30 0.23 0.73
CA GLY A 40 1.39 0.22 1.87
C GLY A 40 -0.06 0.52 1.54
N SER A 41 -0.44 0.75 0.27
CA SER A 41 -1.84 0.92 -0.11
C SER A 41 -2.65 -0.36 0.11
N PHE A 42 -3.96 -0.19 0.26
CA PHE A 42 -4.91 -1.27 0.47
C PHE A 42 -6.25 -1.03 -0.23
N ILE A 43 -7.03 -2.10 -0.38
CA ILE A 43 -8.44 -2.07 -0.76
C ILE A 43 -9.25 -2.95 0.21
N LEU A 44 -10.53 -2.61 0.39
CA LEU A 44 -11.46 -3.36 1.23
C LEU A 44 -12.83 -3.42 0.57
N TYR A 45 -13.38 -4.63 0.53
CA TYR A 45 -14.71 -4.93 0.00
C TYR A 45 -15.52 -5.64 1.09
N GLN A 46 -16.83 -5.41 1.09
CA GLN A 46 -17.80 -6.12 1.91
C GLN A 46 -18.92 -6.63 1.01
N ASP A 47 -19.25 -7.93 1.08
CA ASP A 47 -20.32 -8.55 0.27
C ASP A 47 -20.18 -8.24 -1.23
N GLN A 48 -18.93 -8.29 -1.72
CA GLN A 48 -18.54 -7.96 -3.10
C GLN A 48 -18.76 -6.50 -3.51
N GLN A 49 -19.11 -5.61 -2.57
CA GLN A 49 -19.21 -4.18 -2.78
C GLN A 49 -17.95 -3.46 -2.27
N PRO A 50 -17.43 -2.46 -3.00
CA PRO A 50 -16.26 -1.71 -2.58
C PRO A 50 -16.56 -0.81 -1.37
N LEU A 51 -15.66 -0.78 -0.39
CA LEU A 51 -15.66 0.18 0.73
C LEU A 51 -14.47 1.15 0.64
N PHE A 52 -13.26 0.61 0.47
CA PHE A 52 -12.05 1.36 0.18
C PHE A 52 -11.50 0.87 -1.15
N ILE A 53 -11.33 1.79 -2.10
CA ILE A 53 -10.92 1.50 -3.46
C ILE A 53 -9.56 2.08 -3.76
N ASP A 54 -8.96 1.54 -4.82
CA ASP A 54 -7.89 2.19 -5.56
C ASP A 54 -8.47 2.68 -6.88
N ALA A 55 -8.15 3.91 -7.29
CA ALA A 55 -8.65 4.46 -8.54
C ALA A 55 -8.09 3.73 -9.77
N GLY A 56 -7.00 2.99 -9.60
CA GLY A 56 -6.36 2.23 -10.66
C GLY A 56 -5.62 3.14 -11.65
N VAL A 57 -5.52 2.67 -12.90
CA VAL A 57 -4.73 3.33 -13.95
C VAL A 57 -5.58 4.30 -14.76
N GLY A 58 -4.99 5.44 -15.13
CA GLY A 58 -5.56 6.35 -16.12
C GLY A 58 -5.31 5.89 -17.57
N THR A 59 -5.90 6.61 -18.53
CA THR A 59 -5.60 6.43 -19.96
C THR A 59 -4.11 6.70 -20.22
N TYR A 60 -3.45 5.82 -20.99
CA TYR A 60 -2.06 6.02 -21.36
C TYR A 60 -1.88 7.28 -22.22
N THR A 61 -0.87 8.06 -21.86
CA THR A 61 -0.48 9.29 -22.57
C THR A 61 1.02 9.27 -22.84
N LYS A 62 1.53 10.29 -23.55
CA LYS A 62 2.97 10.49 -23.70
C LYS A 62 3.72 10.50 -22.36
N LYS A 63 3.09 11.04 -21.30
CA LYS A 63 3.69 11.10 -19.96
C LYS A 63 3.95 9.73 -19.37
N THR A 64 3.09 8.74 -19.65
CA THR A 64 3.16 7.38 -19.10
C THR A 64 4.51 6.70 -19.36
N PHE A 65 5.13 7.01 -20.50
CA PHE A 65 6.38 6.40 -20.95
C PHE A 65 7.55 7.41 -20.96
N SER A 66 7.49 8.40 -20.07
CA SER A 66 8.51 9.45 -19.93
C SER A 66 8.85 9.68 -18.46
N ASP A 67 9.84 10.54 -18.22
CA ASP A 67 10.21 10.95 -16.87
C ASP A 67 9.09 11.73 -16.14
N ASP A 68 8.13 12.29 -16.90
CA ASP A 68 6.93 12.95 -16.35
C ASP A 68 5.88 11.98 -15.82
N ARG A 69 6.13 10.66 -15.84
CA ARG A 69 5.16 9.63 -15.43
C ARG A 69 4.56 9.91 -14.05
N TYR A 70 5.37 10.29 -13.08
CA TYR A 70 4.92 10.55 -11.70
C TYR A 70 4.30 11.94 -11.50
N SER A 71 4.16 12.74 -12.58
CA SER A 71 3.25 13.90 -12.60
C SER A 71 1.79 13.51 -12.88
N ILE A 72 1.53 12.26 -13.27
CA ILE A 72 0.19 11.73 -13.47
C ILE A 72 -0.40 11.42 -12.09
N TRP A 73 -1.57 11.96 -11.79
CA TRP A 73 -2.21 11.83 -10.48
C TRP A 73 -2.37 10.36 -10.03
N THR A 74 -2.73 9.45 -10.93
CA THR A 74 -2.87 8.02 -10.60
C THR A 74 -1.56 7.35 -10.24
N MET A 75 -0.40 7.96 -10.49
CA MET A 75 0.92 7.41 -10.15
C MET A 75 1.42 7.95 -8.80
N GLN A 76 0.71 8.90 -8.18
CA GLN A 76 1.10 9.63 -6.97
C GLN A 76 0.42 9.07 -5.73
N SER A 77 1.13 9.09 -4.60
CA SER A 77 0.67 8.54 -3.32
C SER A 77 -0.61 9.19 -2.82
N ALA A 78 -0.80 10.49 -3.06
CA ALA A 78 -1.98 11.24 -2.63
C ALA A 78 -3.32 10.68 -3.14
N TYR A 79 -3.30 9.78 -4.13
CA TYR A 79 -4.49 9.15 -4.72
C TYR A 79 -4.60 7.65 -4.41
N HIS A 80 -3.80 7.19 -3.44
CA HIS A 80 -3.81 5.84 -2.91
C HIS A 80 -4.08 5.87 -1.40
N ASN A 81 -4.41 4.72 -0.81
CA ASN A 81 -4.77 4.64 0.61
C ASN A 81 -3.52 4.63 1.53
N VAL A 82 -2.65 5.64 1.38
CA VAL A 82 -1.40 5.84 2.13
C VAL A 82 -1.34 7.28 2.68
N PRO A 83 -0.64 7.51 3.81
CA PRO A 83 -0.57 8.85 4.40
C PRO A 83 0.29 9.80 3.55
N MET A 84 -0.01 11.09 3.61
CA MET A 84 0.95 12.13 3.21
C MET A 84 1.74 12.53 4.46
N ILE A 85 3.07 12.37 4.44
CA ILE A 85 3.90 12.60 5.62
C ILE A 85 4.60 13.95 5.49
N ASN A 86 4.30 14.89 6.41
CA ASN A 86 4.84 16.25 6.38
C ASN A 86 4.69 16.96 5.01
N GLY A 87 3.57 16.71 4.32
CA GLY A 87 3.31 17.28 3.00
C GLY A 87 4.06 16.59 1.84
N ALA A 88 4.74 15.48 2.10
CA ALA A 88 5.45 14.70 1.08
C ALA A 88 4.71 13.40 0.74
N ASP A 89 4.61 13.14 -0.56
CA ASP A 89 4.25 11.85 -1.14
C ASP A 89 5.45 10.89 -1.16
N GLN A 90 5.20 9.61 -1.44
CA GLN A 90 6.27 8.66 -1.70
C GLN A 90 6.98 8.97 -3.01
N SER A 91 8.27 8.65 -3.06
CA SER A 91 9.11 8.92 -4.23
C SER A 91 9.27 7.69 -5.11
N PHE A 92 9.54 7.94 -6.39
CA PHE A 92 9.91 6.89 -7.34
C PHE A 92 11.36 6.44 -7.15
N GLY A 93 11.58 5.14 -7.15
CA GLY A 93 12.89 4.48 -7.09
C GLY A 93 12.82 3.14 -6.35
N LYS A 94 13.76 2.22 -6.64
CA LYS A 94 13.85 0.91 -5.95
C LYS A 94 14.25 1.04 -4.49
N GLU A 95 14.92 2.13 -4.15
CA GLU A 95 15.29 2.52 -2.80
C GLU A 95 14.09 2.89 -1.93
N TYR A 96 13.01 3.38 -2.55
CA TYR A 96 11.76 3.74 -1.89
C TYR A 96 10.88 2.51 -1.76
N LYS A 97 10.90 1.88 -0.59
CA LYS A 97 10.36 0.54 -0.40
C LYS A 97 9.83 0.31 1.01
N ALA A 98 9.03 -0.73 1.15
CA ALA A 98 8.64 -1.24 2.45
C ALA A 98 9.81 -1.95 3.15
N GLU A 99 9.86 -1.82 4.47
CA GLU A 99 10.77 -2.55 5.34
C GLU A 99 9.97 -3.31 6.43
N HIS A 100 10.62 -4.23 7.14
CA HIS A 100 10.00 -5.01 8.22
C HIS A 100 8.66 -5.70 7.88
N VAL A 101 8.51 -6.12 6.62
CA VAL A 101 7.26 -6.67 6.10
C VAL A 101 6.98 -8.06 6.65
N ALA A 102 5.80 -8.25 7.24
CA ALA A 102 5.38 -9.51 7.80
C ALA A 102 3.89 -9.77 7.62
N PHE A 103 3.56 -11.03 7.35
CA PHE A 103 2.20 -11.55 7.45
C PHE A 103 2.11 -12.51 8.64
N LEU A 104 1.13 -12.30 9.52
CA LEU A 104 0.85 -13.08 10.71
C LEU A 104 -0.51 -13.81 10.51
N PRO A 105 -0.52 -15.04 9.97
CA PRO A 105 -1.75 -15.72 9.56
C PRO A 105 -2.72 -15.97 10.71
N ALA A 106 -2.20 -16.34 11.88
CA ALA A 106 -3.01 -16.61 13.08
C ALA A 106 -3.83 -15.39 13.53
N GLN A 107 -3.39 -14.18 13.17
CA GLN A 107 -4.04 -12.92 13.52
C GLN A 107 -4.82 -12.31 12.35
N ASN A 108 -4.69 -12.85 11.12
CA ASN A 108 -5.11 -12.17 9.89
C ASN A 108 -4.50 -10.75 9.78
N ARG A 109 -3.22 -10.61 10.16
CA ARG A 109 -2.54 -9.33 10.25
C ARG A 109 -1.42 -9.21 9.23
N PHE A 110 -1.42 -8.15 8.44
CA PHE A 110 -0.31 -7.74 7.58
C PHE A 110 0.32 -6.46 8.14
N GLN A 111 1.64 -6.37 8.15
CA GLN A 111 2.35 -5.21 8.66
C GLN A 111 3.62 -4.92 7.86
N LEU A 112 4.00 -3.65 7.85
CA LEU A 112 5.16 -3.13 7.13
C LEU A 112 5.53 -1.74 7.64
N ASP A 113 6.81 -1.41 7.58
CA ASP A 113 7.30 -0.05 7.68
C ASP A 113 7.29 0.58 6.29
N ILE A 114 6.54 1.67 6.11
CA ILE A 114 6.46 2.42 4.86
C ILE A 114 7.35 3.66 4.85
N GLY A 115 8.04 3.99 5.96
CA GLY A 115 8.79 5.23 6.10
C GLY A 115 9.83 5.41 4.99
N LYS A 116 10.53 4.34 4.61
CA LYS A 116 11.53 4.35 3.55
C LYS A 116 10.95 4.56 2.14
N ALA A 117 9.65 4.41 1.93
CA ALA A 117 9.01 4.79 0.66
C ALA A 117 8.96 6.31 0.45
N TYR A 118 9.15 7.10 1.51
CA TYR A 118 9.10 8.56 1.46
C TYR A 118 10.49 9.19 1.28
N PRO A 119 10.58 10.36 0.62
CA PRO A 119 11.82 11.10 0.51
C PRO A 119 12.31 11.60 1.87
N LYS A 120 13.60 11.91 1.97
CA LYS A 120 14.21 12.51 3.17
C LYS A 120 13.48 13.77 3.65
N SER A 121 12.90 14.55 2.74
CA SER A 121 12.12 15.74 3.06
C SER A 121 10.83 15.47 3.85
N ALA A 122 10.36 14.22 3.87
CA ALA A 122 9.24 13.81 4.72
C ALA A 122 9.62 13.79 6.21
N ASN A 123 10.92 13.84 6.54
CA ASN A 123 11.44 13.82 7.90
C ASN A 123 10.85 12.68 8.75
N VAL A 124 10.74 11.48 8.18
CA VAL A 124 10.23 10.29 8.87
C VAL A 124 11.37 9.34 9.17
N GLU A 125 11.45 8.89 10.42
CA GLU A 125 12.39 7.84 10.84
C GLU A 125 11.82 6.47 10.51
N HIS A 126 10.57 6.23 10.93
CA HIS A 126 9.80 5.02 10.59
C HIS A 126 8.31 5.33 10.56
N TRP A 127 7.56 4.55 9.78
CA TRP A 127 6.11 4.55 9.76
C TRP A 127 5.59 3.12 9.67
N ASN A 128 5.40 2.50 10.82
CA ASN A 128 4.92 1.13 10.95
C ASN A 128 3.40 1.10 10.81
N ARG A 129 2.95 0.54 9.69
CA ARG A 129 1.55 0.37 9.36
C ARG A 129 1.14 -1.08 9.50
N SER A 130 -0.05 -1.33 10.02
CA SER A 130 -0.61 -2.67 10.11
C SER A 130 -2.10 -2.72 9.83
N TYR A 131 -2.50 -3.86 9.27
CA TYR A 131 -3.84 -4.16 8.81
C TYR A 131 -4.28 -5.47 9.42
N THR A 132 -5.32 -5.46 10.25
CA THR A 132 -5.87 -6.68 10.87
C THR A 132 -7.30 -6.89 10.43
N LEU A 133 -7.56 -7.98 9.69
CA LEU A 133 -8.92 -8.32 9.28
C LEU A 133 -9.66 -9.01 10.43
N VAL A 134 -10.57 -8.28 11.05
CA VAL A 134 -11.39 -8.73 12.19
C VAL A 134 -12.76 -9.22 11.70
N GLN A 135 -13.62 -9.69 12.60
CA GLN A 135 -14.91 -10.28 12.21
C GLN A 135 -15.86 -9.26 11.55
N ASN A 136 -15.80 -8.00 12.00
CA ASN A 136 -16.75 -6.96 11.63
C ASN A 136 -16.10 -5.80 10.84
N GLY A 137 -14.86 -5.96 10.36
CA GLY A 137 -14.18 -4.90 9.61
C GLY A 137 -12.67 -5.10 9.50
N LEU A 138 -11.99 -3.98 9.21
CA LEU A 138 -10.54 -3.89 9.09
C LEU A 138 -10.01 -2.89 10.12
N ASP A 139 -9.12 -3.34 11.00
CA ASP A 139 -8.39 -2.46 11.91
C ASP A 139 -7.09 -2.01 11.22
N ILE A 140 -6.92 -0.69 11.11
CA ILE A 140 -5.71 -0.06 10.56
C ILE A 140 -5.02 0.67 11.70
N GLN A 141 -3.73 0.38 11.92
CA GLN A 141 -2.93 1.03 12.95
C GLN A 141 -1.64 1.55 12.32
N ASP A 142 -1.35 2.83 12.58
CA ASP A 142 -0.12 3.50 12.22
C ASP A 142 0.63 3.88 13.51
N GLU A 143 1.88 3.45 13.63
CA GLU A 143 2.84 3.86 14.67
C GLU A 143 4.06 4.46 13.97
N PHE A 144 4.41 5.69 14.31
CA PHE A 144 5.40 6.42 13.55
C PHE A 144 6.22 7.36 14.41
N LYS A 145 7.43 7.66 13.92
CA LYS A 145 8.30 8.68 14.47
C LYS A 145 8.74 9.62 13.35
N ILE A 146 8.44 10.89 13.54
CA ILE A 146 8.81 11.99 12.67
C ILE A 146 9.89 12.81 13.39
N THR A 147 10.85 13.32 12.63
CA THR A 147 11.98 14.13 13.12
C THR A 147 11.80 15.62 12.83
#